data_AF-A0A653D4E9-F1
#
_entry.id   AF-A0A653D4E9-F1
#
_cell.length_a   1.000
_cell.length_b   1.000
_cell.length_c   1.000
_cell.angle_alpha   90.00
_cell.angle_beta   90.00
_cell.angle_gamma   90.00
#
_symmetry.space_group_name_H-M   'P 1'
#
loop_
_entity.id
_entity.type
_entity.pdbx_description
1 polymer ?
#
loop_
_entity_poly.entity_id
_entity_poly.type
_entity_poly.pdbx_seq_one_letter_code
_entity_poly.pdbx_strand_id
1 'polypeptide(L)'
;LGLGFGAAWGYICSLAPERNDPFAAPLRVLLLLAGGMGAVYGGSLVGYGGAGPLGCVAAGFVAICMWSRIGWDVEDNPAATAFEIFWMIFQPILFGITGARVKINELKPELLGLCLGVLITAIVIRMAITIFFSIGCKLNNKEKIFVSIAWMCKAIVQAALGPVALSLVPEDTDDHEAAEKILMTCILSIILTAPTGALLLTLLGPHLLTKATMPTLKEVRMRKKSRRLSIRDLTVPDTKLREEDEENHRMSVVPEETQENYI
;
A
#
# COMPACT_ATOMS: atom_id res chain seq x y z
N LEU A 1 6.91 -22.65 -4.30
CA LEU A 1 6.55 -22.41 -5.71
C LEU A 1 6.28 -20.93 -5.98
N GLY A 2 5.25 -20.32 -5.39
CA GLY A 2 4.91 -18.90 -5.61
C GLY A 2 6.07 -17.91 -5.39
N LEU A 3 6.79 -18.01 -4.26
CA LEU A 3 7.96 -17.18 -3.98
C LEU A 3 9.09 -17.34 -5.01
N GLY A 4 9.36 -18.59 -5.45
CA GLY A 4 10.40 -18.87 -6.43
C GLY A 4 10.06 -18.30 -7.82
N PHE A 5 8.81 -18.49 -8.25
CA PHE A 5 8.29 -17.87 -9.47
C PHE A 5 8.36 -16.34 -9.39
N GLY A 6 7.89 -15.76 -8.29
CA GLY A 6 7.90 -14.32 -8.09
C GLY A 6 9.31 -13.74 -8.09
N ALA A 7 10.28 -14.40 -7.46
CA ALA A 7 11.67 -13.96 -7.49
C ALA A 7 12.29 -14.04 -8.90
N ALA A 8 12.05 -15.14 -9.63
CA ALA A 8 12.52 -15.31 -11.00
C ALA A 8 11.89 -14.27 -11.93
N TRP A 9 10.58 -14.08 -11.85
CA TRP A 9 9.86 -13.09 -12.66
C TRP A 9 10.25 -11.66 -12.32
N GLY A 10 10.38 -11.33 -11.02
CA GLY A 10 10.88 -10.03 -10.56
C GLY A 10 12.30 -9.73 -11.05
N TYR A 11 13.16 -10.76 -11.13
CA TYR A 11 14.47 -10.64 -11.74
C TYR A 11 14.39 -10.39 -13.26
N ILE A 12 13.52 -11.10 -13.99
CA ILE A 12 13.30 -10.85 -15.42
C ILE A 12 12.78 -9.43 -15.67
N CYS A 13 11.84 -8.94 -14.85
CA CYS A 13 11.35 -7.56 -14.89
C CYS A 13 12.45 -6.51 -14.62
N SER A 14 13.57 -6.92 -14.02
CA SER A 14 14.73 -6.05 -13.81
C SER A 14 15.65 -5.94 -15.03
N LEU A 15 15.59 -6.91 -15.95
CA LEU A 15 16.39 -6.94 -17.19
C LEU A 15 15.72 -6.17 -18.32
N ALA A 16 14.38 -6.11 -18.34
CA ALA A 16 13.59 -5.50 -19.39
C ALA A 16 13.51 -3.94 -19.45
N PRO A 17 14.03 -3.12 -18.51
CA PRO A 17 14.02 -1.68 -18.68
C PRO A 17 15.36 -1.16 -19.21
N GLU A 18 15.41 -0.87 -20.51
CA GLU A 18 16.48 -0.01 -21.05
C GLU A 18 16.30 1.40 -20.49
N ARG A 19 17.38 1.97 -19.93
CA ARG A 19 17.35 3.19 -19.08
C ARG A 19 16.89 4.45 -19.82
N ASN A 20 16.84 4.41 -21.15
CA ASN A 20 16.67 5.56 -22.03
C ASN A 20 15.44 5.46 -22.96
N ASP A 21 14.57 4.47 -22.75
CA ASP A 21 13.36 4.32 -23.57
C ASP A 21 12.18 5.11 -22.96
N PRO A 22 11.50 6.00 -23.72
CA PRO A 22 10.29 6.69 -23.28
C PRO A 22 9.16 5.75 -22.82
N PHE A 23 9.15 4.49 -23.25
CA PHE A 23 8.13 3.49 -22.87
C PHE A 23 8.53 2.57 -21.71
N ALA A 24 9.65 2.83 -21.02
CA ALA A 24 10.12 1.99 -19.92
C ALA A 24 9.09 1.91 -18.76
N ALA A 25 8.39 3.01 -18.46
CA ALA A 25 7.38 3.05 -17.41
C ALA A 25 6.14 2.16 -17.69
N PRO A 26 5.43 2.32 -18.82
CA PRO A 26 4.30 1.43 -19.14
C PRO A 26 4.73 -0.02 -19.32
N LEU A 27 5.93 -0.29 -19.85
CA LEU A 27 6.45 -1.65 -19.99
C LEU A 27 6.63 -2.34 -18.63
N ARG A 28 7.17 -1.64 -17.62
CA ARG A 28 7.30 -2.18 -16.25
C ARG A 28 5.95 -2.54 -15.64
N VAL A 29 4.95 -1.68 -15.82
CA VAL A 29 3.58 -1.92 -15.34
C VAL A 29 2.98 -3.14 -16.05
N LEU A 30 3.12 -3.21 -17.37
CA LEU A 30 2.62 -4.32 -18.18
C LEU A 30 3.28 -5.65 -17.78
N LEU A 31 4.60 -5.66 -17.56
CA LEU A 31 5.34 -6.86 -17.15
C LEU A 31 4.96 -7.33 -15.74
N LEU A 32 4.74 -6.41 -14.80
CA LEU A 32 4.25 -6.77 -13.47
C LEU A 32 2.80 -7.27 -13.50
N LEU A 33 1.94 -6.67 -14.32
CA LEU A 33 0.56 -7.15 -14.51
C LEU A 33 0.54 -8.54 -15.17
N ALA A 34 1.28 -8.73 -16.26
CA ALA A 34 1.37 -10.01 -16.96
C ALA A 34 1.95 -11.09 -16.04
N GLY A 35 3.00 -10.77 -15.29
CA GLY A 35 3.57 -11.66 -14.28
C GLY A 35 2.63 -12.01 -13.15
N GLY A 36 1.87 -11.04 -12.67
CA GLY A 36 0.87 -11.25 -11.63
C GLY A 36 -0.29 -12.13 -12.11
N MET A 37 -0.82 -11.86 -13.30
CA MET A 37 -1.84 -12.70 -13.92
C MET A 37 -1.30 -14.11 -14.17
N GLY A 38 -0.09 -14.23 -14.71
CA GLY A 38 0.58 -15.52 -14.91
C GLY A 38 0.79 -16.29 -13.61
N ALA A 39 1.16 -15.61 -12.52
CA ALA A 39 1.29 -16.23 -11.19
C ALA A 39 -0.06 -16.75 -10.67
N VAL A 40 -1.14 -15.97 -10.82
CA VAL A 40 -2.48 -16.34 -10.34
C VAL A 40 -3.04 -17.51 -11.16
N TYR A 41 -3.07 -17.41 -12.48
CA TYR A 41 -3.56 -18.49 -13.34
C TYR A 41 -2.68 -19.74 -13.26
N GLY A 42 -1.36 -19.56 -13.26
CA GLY A 42 -0.41 -20.65 -13.09
C GLY A 42 -0.55 -21.34 -11.72
N GLY A 43 -0.77 -20.57 -10.65
CA GLY A 43 -1.02 -21.11 -9.31
C GLY A 43 -2.29 -21.97 -9.26
N SER A 44 -3.35 -21.54 -9.95
CA SER A 44 -4.58 -22.32 -10.08
C SER A 44 -4.39 -23.61 -10.87
N LEU A 45 -3.59 -23.61 -11.94
CA LEU A 45 -3.30 -24.82 -12.72
C LEU A 45 -2.51 -25.88 -11.94
N VAL A 46 -1.60 -25.46 -11.06
CA VAL A 46 -0.78 -26.38 -10.24
C VAL A 46 -1.54 -26.87 -8.99
N GLY A 47 -2.78 -26.40 -8.76
CA GLY A 47 -3.60 -26.79 -7.61
C GLY A 47 -3.24 -26.10 -6.29
N TYR A 48 -2.36 -25.09 -6.31
CA TYR A 48 -2.01 -24.29 -5.14
C TYR A 48 -2.54 -22.86 -5.28
N GLY A 49 -3.83 -22.64 -4.97
CA GLY A 49 -4.48 -21.32 -5.10
C GLY A 49 -3.79 -20.19 -4.32
N GLY A 50 -3.16 -20.50 -3.18
CA GLY A 50 -2.41 -19.51 -2.39
C GLY A 50 -1.05 -19.11 -2.97
N ALA A 51 -0.49 -19.89 -3.89
CA ALA A 51 0.83 -19.62 -4.48
C ALA A 51 0.81 -18.43 -5.43
N GLY A 52 -0.32 -18.16 -6.09
CA GLY A 52 -0.47 -17.07 -7.05
C GLY A 52 -0.29 -15.69 -6.42
N PRO A 53 -1.13 -15.29 -5.44
CA PRO A 53 -1.00 -14.00 -4.77
C PRO A 53 0.37 -13.80 -4.10
N LEU A 54 0.94 -14.85 -3.50
CA LEU A 54 2.29 -14.81 -2.94
C LEU A 54 3.35 -14.54 -4.02
N GLY A 55 3.20 -15.13 -5.20
CA GLY A 55 4.06 -14.86 -6.36
C GLY A 55 3.96 -13.40 -6.84
N CYS A 56 2.75 -12.83 -6.90
CA CYS A 56 2.55 -11.42 -7.26
C CYS A 56 3.29 -10.47 -6.30
N VAL A 57 3.15 -10.70 -4.99
CA VAL A 57 3.81 -9.87 -3.97
C VAL A 57 5.33 -10.00 -4.06
N ALA A 58 5.84 -11.24 -4.21
CA ALA A 58 7.28 -11.47 -4.35
C ALA A 58 7.86 -10.83 -5.62
N ALA A 59 7.15 -10.93 -6.76
CA ALA A 59 7.56 -10.30 -8.01
C ALA A 59 7.62 -8.78 -7.89
N GLY A 60 6.61 -8.15 -7.31
CA GLY A 60 6.58 -6.70 -7.08
C GLY A 60 7.71 -6.24 -6.15
N PHE A 61 7.93 -6.97 -5.05
CA PHE A 61 9.01 -6.67 -4.11
C PHE A 61 10.39 -6.76 -4.75
N VAL A 62 10.69 -7.87 -5.44
CA VAL A 62 11.99 -8.08 -6.10
C VAL A 62 12.21 -7.06 -7.21
N ALA A 63 11.19 -6.76 -8.02
CA ALA A 63 11.28 -5.76 -9.08
C ALA A 63 11.63 -4.38 -8.51
N ILE A 64 10.93 -3.94 -7.46
CA ILE A 64 11.22 -2.66 -6.79
C ILE A 64 12.64 -2.64 -6.20
N CYS A 65 13.07 -3.72 -5.53
CA CYS A 65 14.43 -3.80 -5.00
C CYS A 65 15.49 -3.69 -6.10
N MET A 66 15.30 -4.35 -7.24
CA MET A 66 16.26 -4.28 -8.35
C MET A 66 16.25 -2.91 -9.03
N TRP A 67 15.08 -2.31 -9.25
CA TRP A 67 14.99 -0.96 -9.81
C TRP A 67 15.63 0.09 -8.90
N SER A 68 15.52 -0.07 -7.58
CA SER A 68 16.21 0.77 -6.61
C SER A 68 17.73 0.68 -6.71
N ARG A 69 18.28 -0.52 -6.94
CA ARG A 69 19.73 -0.71 -7.17
C ARG A 69 20.21 -0.07 -8.48
N ILE A 70 19.32 0.10 -9.45
CA ILE A 70 19.59 0.77 -10.74
C ILE A 70 19.49 2.31 -10.59
N GLY A 71 19.20 2.84 -9.40
CA GLY A 71 19.19 4.28 -9.11
C GLY A 71 17.85 4.96 -9.35
N TRP A 72 16.76 4.20 -9.46
CA TRP A 72 15.41 4.76 -9.35
C TRP A 72 15.06 4.91 -7.86
N ASP A 73 14.57 6.09 -7.46
CA ASP A 73 14.04 6.22 -6.10
C ASP A 73 12.84 5.28 -5.94
N VAL A 74 12.76 4.62 -4.78
CA VAL A 74 11.63 3.73 -4.44
C VAL A 74 10.32 4.52 -4.43
N GLU A 75 10.39 5.80 -4.05
CA GLU A 75 9.23 6.67 -3.91
C GLU A 75 8.76 7.29 -5.23
N ASP A 76 9.65 7.49 -6.21
CA ASP A 76 9.35 8.15 -7.50
C ASP A 76 9.27 7.16 -8.68
N ASN A 77 9.02 5.87 -8.40
CA ASN A 77 8.90 4.88 -9.46
C ASN A 77 7.53 5.00 -10.17
N PRO A 78 7.49 5.29 -11.48
CA PRO A 78 6.23 5.45 -12.22
C PRO A 78 5.34 4.19 -12.19
N ALA A 79 5.93 3.01 -12.02
CA ALA A 79 5.16 1.78 -11.86
C ALA A 79 4.36 1.76 -10.53
N ALA A 80 4.93 2.27 -9.44
CA ALA A 80 4.25 2.34 -8.14
C ALA A 80 3.05 3.29 -8.20
N THR A 81 3.22 4.45 -8.83
CA THR A 81 2.12 5.42 -9.05
C THR A 81 0.99 4.82 -9.88
N ALA A 82 1.30 4.08 -10.95
CA ALA A 82 0.28 3.41 -11.75
C ALA A 82 -0.53 2.39 -10.94
N PHE A 83 0.13 1.56 -10.11
CA PHE A 83 -0.57 0.62 -9.24
C PHE A 83 -1.36 1.31 -8.12
N GLU A 84 -0.93 2.47 -7.64
CA GLU A 84 -1.72 3.29 -6.70
C GLU A 84 -3.01 3.80 -7.34
N ILE A 85 -2.95 4.26 -8.60
CA ILE A 85 -4.13 4.68 -9.36
C ILE A 85 -5.09 3.50 -9.56
N PHE A 86 -4.56 2.32 -9.94
CA PHE A 86 -5.39 1.11 -10.04
C PHE A 86 -6.02 0.77 -8.69
N TRP A 87 -5.25 0.82 -7.61
CA TRP A 87 -5.74 0.54 -6.27
C TRP A 87 -6.87 1.49 -5.85
N MET A 88 -6.79 2.78 -6.20
CA MET A 88 -7.86 3.76 -5.93
C MET A 88 -9.21 3.38 -6.55
N ILE A 89 -9.19 2.69 -7.70
CA ILE A 89 -10.39 2.19 -8.39
C ILE A 89 -10.84 0.85 -7.80
N PHE A 90 -9.91 -0.09 -7.59
CA PHE A 90 -10.24 -1.43 -7.11
C PHE A 90 -10.65 -1.47 -5.63
N GLN A 91 -10.10 -0.61 -4.78
CA GLN A 91 -10.42 -0.56 -3.36
C GLN A 91 -11.94 -0.37 -3.09
N PRO A 92 -12.63 0.65 -3.61
CA PRO A 92 -14.07 0.82 -3.38
C PRO A 92 -14.89 -0.34 -3.96
N ILE A 93 -14.49 -0.89 -5.11
CA ILE A 93 -15.15 -2.06 -5.72
C ILE A 93 -15.04 -3.28 -4.80
N LEU A 94 -13.84 -3.58 -4.29
CA LEU A 94 -13.59 -4.70 -3.38
C LEU A 94 -14.44 -4.60 -2.12
N PHE A 95 -14.45 -3.44 -1.46
CA PHE A 95 -15.27 -3.24 -0.26
C PHE A 95 -16.77 -3.22 -0.56
N GLY A 96 -17.19 -2.69 -1.72
CA GLY A 96 -18.58 -2.70 -2.16
C GLY A 96 -19.11 -4.11 -2.42
N ILE A 97 -18.36 -4.94 -3.16
CA ILE A 97 -18.71 -6.34 -3.41
C ILE A 97 -18.72 -7.14 -2.10
N THR A 98 -17.71 -6.94 -1.25
CA THR A 98 -17.63 -7.60 0.06
C THR A 98 -18.86 -7.26 0.92
N GLY A 99 -19.25 -5.98 0.95
CA GLY A 99 -20.45 -5.53 1.68
C GLY A 99 -21.75 -6.07 1.09
N ALA A 100 -21.85 -6.20 -0.24
CA ALA A 100 -23.03 -6.75 -0.91
C ALA A 100 -23.28 -8.24 -0.60
N ARG A 101 -22.27 -8.98 -0.13
CA ARG A 101 -22.40 -10.38 0.28
C ARG A 101 -22.95 -10.56 1.70
N VAL A 102 -23.19 -9.48 2.44
CA VAL A 102 -23.73 -9.56 3.81
C VAL A 102 -25.23 -9.86 3.77
N LYS A 103 -25.63 -11.00 4.36
CA LYS A 103 -27.02 -11.38 4.57
C LYS A 103 -27.39 -11.20 6.04
N ILE A 104 -27.83 -9.99 6.40
CA ILE A 104 -28.19 -9.67 7.80
C ILE A 104 -29.40 -10.50 8.27
N ASN A 105 -30.27 -10.90 7.35
CA ASN A 105 -31.50 -11.62 7.67
C ASN A 105 -31.25 -13.05 8.18
N GLU A 106 -30.09 -13.63 7.87
CA GLU A 106 -29.70 -14.99 8.29
C GLU A 106 -28.83 -14.97 9.57
N LEU A 107 -28.53 -13.79 10.10
CA LEU A 107 -27.69 -13.61 11.27
C LEU A 107 -28.47 -13.90 12.56
N LYS A 108 -28.31 -15.12 13.08
CA LYS A 108 -28.78 -15.46 14.43
C LYS A 108 -27.99 -14.64 15.48
N PRO A 109 -28.64 -14.07 16.51
CA PRO A 109 -27.97 -13.28 17.54
C PRO A 109 -26.94 -14.11 18.34
N GLU A 110 -27.15 -15.41 18.46
CA GLU A 110 -26.19 -16.33 19.08
C GLU A 110 -24.88 -16.42 18.29
N LEU A 111 -24.96 -16.46 16.95
CA LEU A 111 -23.79 -16.48 16.07
C LEU A 111 -23.02 -15.16 16.17
N LEU A 112 -23.72 -14.03 16.24
CA LEU A 112 -23.11 -12.71 16.44
C LEU A 112 -22.30 -12.64 17.74
N GLY A 113 -22.85 -13.14 18.85
CA GLY A 113 -22.15 -13.20 20.13
C GLY A 113 -20.88 -14.06 20.07
N LEU A 114 -20.96 -15.22 19.43
CA LEU A 114 -19.81 -16.11 19.22
C LEU A 114 -18.73 -15.46 18.33
N CYS A 115 -19.14 -14.80 17.24
CA CYS A 115 -18.22 -14.08 16.35
C CYS A 115 -17.48 -12.96 17.09
N LEU A 116 -18.19 -12.18 17.92
CA LEU A 116 -17.59 -11.11 18.71
C LEU A 116 -16.62 -11.67 19.75
N GLY A 117 -16.97 -12.77 20.41
CA GLY A 117 -16.09 -13.47 21.36
C GLY A 117 -14.79 -13.91 20.68
N VAL A 118 -14.89 -14.62 19.56
CA VAL A 118 -13.73 -15.06 18.77
C VAL A 118 -12.87 -13.87 18.32
N LEU A 119 -13.50 -12.78 17.87
CA LEU A 119 -12.80 -11.57 17.44
C LEU A 119 -11.97 -10.95 18.58
N ILE A 120 -12.56 -10.76 19.75
CA ILE A 120 -11.87 -10.18 20.91
C ILE A 120 -10.73 -11.08 21.35
N THR A 121 -10.98 -12.39 21.48
CA THR A 121 -9.95 -13.37 21.84
C THR A 121 -8.80 -13.37 20.85
N ALA A 122 -9.09 -13.35 19.54
CA ALA A 122 -8.07 -13.30 18.49
C ALA A 122 -7.22 -12.02 18.57
N ILE A 123 -7.84 -10.87 18.84
CA ILE A 123 -7.15 -9.59 19.01
C ILE A 123 -6.21 -9.63 20.22
N VAL A 124 -6.68 -10.15 21.37
CA VAL A 124 -5.88 -10.26 22.60
C VAL A 124 -4.67 -11.18 22.38
N ILE A 125 -4.88 -12.37 21.81
CA ILE A 125 -3.80 -13.30 21.49
C ILE A 125 -2.78 -12.65 20.56
N ARG A 126 -3.25 -11.96 19.52
CA ARG A 126 -2.38 -11.25 18.55
C ARG A 126 -1.55 -10.16 19.22
N MET A 127 -2.14 -9.36 20.11
CA MET A 127 -1.38 -8.35 20.87
C MET A 127 -0.32 -8.99 21.76
N ALA A 128 -0.66 -10.06 22.48
CA ALA A 128 0.29 -10.77 23.34
C ALA A 128 1.48 -11.33 22.55
N ILE A 129 1.21 -11.99 21.42
CA ILE A 129 2.24 -12.52 20.53
C ILE A 129 3.11 -11.39 19.97
N THR A 130 2.50 -10.29 19.51
CA THR A 130 3.25 -9.17 18.92
C THR A 130 4.18 -8.52 19.95
N ILE A 131 3.73 -8.34 21.19
CA ILE A 131 4.57 -7.84 22.29
C ILE A 131 5.70 -8.83 22.58
N PHE A 132 5.41 -10.13 22.62
CA PHE A 132 6.41 -11.17 22.86
C PHE A 132 7.52 -11.16 21.81
N PHE A 133 7.17 -11.10 20.52
CA PHE A 133 8.16 -10.99 19.44
C PHE A 133 8.91 -9.64 19.44
N SER A 134 8.33 -8.59 20.01
CA SER A 134 8.94 -7.26 20.12
C SER A 134 9.93 -7.13 21.29
N ILE A 135 10.10 -8.16 22.12
CA ILE A 135 11.06 -8.14 23.25
C ILE A 135 12.50 -7.91 22.76
N GLY A 136 12.86 -8.42 21.59
CA GLY A 136 14.20 -8.25 20.99
C GLY A 136 14.43 -6.93 20.26
N CYS A 137 13.41 -6.10 20.09
CA CYS A 137 13.52 -4.84 19.34
C CYS A 137 13.93 -3.67 20.26
N LYS A 138 14.77 -2.76 19.76
CA LYS A 138 15.19 -1.50 20.44
C LYS A 138 14.07 -0.45 20.50
N LEU A 139 12.84 -0.85 20.90
CA LEU A 139 11.69 0.05 21.06
C LEU A 139 11.29 0.19 22.53
N ASN A 140 10.71 1.33 22.88
CA ASN A 140 10.16 1.55 24.22
C ASN A 140 8.87 0.74 24.41
N ASN A 141 8.53 0.36 25.66
CA ASN A 141 7.34 -0.45 25.95
C ASN A 141 6.04 0.20 25.45
N LYS A 142 5.98 1.55 25.44
CA LYS A 142 4.87 2.32 24.85
C LYS A 142 4.78 2.13 23.33
N GLU A 143 5.91 2.14 22.63
CA GLU A 143 5.97 1.95 21.19
C GLU A 143 5.65 0.50 20.80
N LYS A 144 6.02 -0.48 21.63
CA LYS A 144 5.66 -1.90 21.42
C LYS A 144 4.15 -2.11 21.45
N ILE A 145 3.46 -1.47 22.40
CA ILE A 145 1.98 -1.48 22.48
C ILE A 145 1.38 -0.80 21.24
N PHE A 146 1.93 0.35 20.85
CA PHE A 146 1.49 1.06 19.65
C PHE A 146 1.61 0.22 18.37
N VAL A 147 2.75 -0.44 18.16
CA VAL A 147 2.98 -1.34 17.02
C VAL A 147 1.97 -2.49 17.03
N SER A 148 1.70 -3.06 18.21
CA SER A 148 0.73 -4.16 18.36
C SER A 148 -0.69 -3.73 17.99
N ILE A 149 -1.10 -2.53 18.39
CA ILE A 149 -2.40 -1.95 18.04
C ILE A 149 -2.47 -1.62 16.54
N ALA A 150 -1.42 -1.04 15.96
CA ALA A 150 -1.36 -0.76 14.53
C ALA A 150 -1.47 -2.03 13.67
N TRP A 151 -0.90 -3.15 14.15
CA TRP A 151 -0.96 -4.46 13.48
C TRP A 151 -2.30 -5.19 13.61
N MET A 152 -3.22 -4.68 14.42
CA MET A 152 -4.59 -5.18 14.53
C MET A 152 -5.42 -4.86 13.28
N CYS A 153 -5.17 -3.71 12.65
CA CYS A 153 -5.97 -3.19 11.54
C CYS A 153 -5.64 -3.91 10.21
N LYS A 154 -6.23 -5.07 9.94
CA LYS A 154 -6.04 -5.79 8.67
C LYS A 154 -7.36 -6.19 8.00
N ALA A 155 -7.98 -5.24 7.31
CA ALA A 155 -9.29 -5.44 6.66
C ALA A 155 -9.20 -5.97 5.22
N ILE A 156 -8.20 -5.53 4.44
CA ILE A 156 -8.18 -5.72 2.98
C ILE A 156 -8.03 -7.20 2.59
N VAL A 157 -7.16 -7.93 3.29
CA VAL A 157 -6.94 -9.36 2.99
C VAL A 157 -8.17 -10.20 3.36
N GLN A 158 -8.89 -9.83 4.43
CA GLN A 158 -10.13 -10.49 4.82
C GLN A 158 -11.24 -10.22 3.80
N ALA A 159 -11.35 -8.99 3.31
CA ALA A 159 -12.33 -8.61 2.28
C ALA A 159 -12.08 -9.34 0.96
N ALA A 160 -10.82 -9.52 0.57
CA ALA A 160 -10.47 -10.24 -0.65
C ALA A 160 -10.62 -11.76 -0.51
N LEU A 161 -10.16 -12.35 0.59
CA LEU A 161 -10.13 -13.81 0.76
C LEU A 161 -11.47 -14.40 1.20
N GLY A 162 -12.29 -13.66 1.96
CA GLY A 162 -13.58 -14.15 2.45
C GLY A 162 -14.49 -14.66 1.33
N PRO A 163 -14.83 -13.81 0.32
CA PRO A 163 -15.68 -14.23 -0.79
C PRO A 163 -15.06 -15.34 -1.64
N VAL A 164 -13.73 -15.34 -1.77
CA VAL A 164 -13.01 -16.39 -2.52
C VAL A 164 -13.11 -17.73 -1.80
N ALA A 165 -12.96 -17.76 -0.47
CA ALA A 165 -13.11 -18.98 0.32
C ALA A 165 -14.52 -19.57 0.17
N LEU A 166 -15.57 -18.74 0.20
CA LEU A 166 -16.95 -19.19 -0.05
C LEU A 166 -17.13 -19.77 -1.45
N SER A 167 -16.54 -19.16 -2.48
CA SER A 167 -16.65 -19.64 -3.86
C SER A 167 -15.94 -20.97 -4.15
N LEU A 168 -15.04 -21.40 -3.26
CA LEU A 168 -14.33 -22.67 -3.39
C LEU A 168 -15.13 -23.85 -2.81
N VAL A 169 -16.16 -23.58 -2.02
CA VAL A 169 -16.99 -24.61 -1.38
C VAL A 169 -18.26 -24.85 -2.22
N PRO A 170 -18.53 -26.08 -2.68
CA PRO A 170 -19.76 -26.39 -3.41
C PRO A 170 -21.02 -26.07 -2.60
N GLU A 171 -22.09 -25.66 -3.28
CA GLU A 171 -23.37 -25.28 -2.64
C GLU A 171 -24.07 -26.49 -1.99
N ASP A 172 -23.84 -27.71 -2.48
CA ASP A 172 -24.51 -28.94 -2.04
C ASP A 172 -23.87 -29.60 -0.80
N THR A 173 -22.85 -28.98 -0.21
CA THR A 173 -22.13 -29.52 0.95
C THR A 173 -22.55 -28.82 2.24
N ASP A 174 -22.64 -29.57 3.34
CA ASP A 174 -22.86 -29.01 4.70
C ASP A 174 -21.81 -27.94 5.07
N ASP A 175 -20.64 -27.98 4.42
CA ASP A 175 -19.56 -27.00 4.56
C ASP A 175 -19.92 -25.61 4.03
N HIS A 176 -20.96 -25.48 3.20
CA HIS A 176 -21.39 -24.19 2.66
C HIS A 176 -21.89 -23.24 3.75
N GLU A 177 -22.68 -23.76 4.70
CA GLU A 177 -23.17 -22.97 5.84
C GLU A 177 -21.99 -22.51 6.72
N ALA A 178 -20.96 -23.34 6.88
CA ALA A 178 -19.75 -22.98 7.61
C ALA A 178 -18.95 -21.87 6.88
N ALA A 179 -18.84 -21.96 5.56
CA ALA A 179 -18.17 -20.96 4.73
C ALA A 179 -18.91 -19.60 4.76
N GLU A 180 -20.25 -19.60 4.74
CA GLU A 180 -21.05 -18.39 4.92
C GLU A 180 -20.84 -17.77 6.31
N LYS A 181 -20.82 -18.58 7.37
CA LYS A 181 -20.52 -18.11 8.73
C LYS A 181 -19.13 -17.46 8.82
N ILE A 182 -18.12 -18.06 8.19
CA ILE A 182 -16.75 -17.51 8.13
C ILE A 182 -16.75 -16.17 7.39
N LEU A 183 -17.42 -16.09 6.23
CA LEU A 183 -17.54 -14.86 5.47
C LEU A 183 -18.19 -13.75 6.31
N MET A 184 -19.32 -14.04 6.97
CA MET A 184 -20.00 -13.08 7.84
C MET A 184 -19.11 -12.63 9.00
N THR A 185 -18.35 -13.55 9.60
CA THR A 185 -17.39 -13.24 10.67
C THR A 185 -16.29 -12.29 10.17
N CYS A 186 -15.75 -12.53 8.96
CA CYS A 186 -14.77 -11.64 8.34
C CYS A 186 -15.33 -10.23 8.11
N ILE A 187 -16.55 -10.13 7.60
CA ILE A 187 -17.17 -8.83 7.31
C ILE A 187 -17.50 -8.07 8.60
N LEU A 188 -18.04 -8.76 9.61
CA LEU A 188 -18.29 -8.17 10.93
C LEU A 188 -16.99 -7.69 11.59
N SER A 189 -15.90 -8.47 11.47
CA SER A 189 -14.57 -8.05 11.90
C SER A 189 -14.10 -6.79 11.18
N ILE A 190 -14.28 -6.68 9.87
CA ILE A 190 -13.90 -5.46 9.13
C ILE A 190 -14.68 -4.24 9.61
N ILE A 191 -16.00 -4.38 9.75
CA ILE A 191 -16.90 -3.29 10.17
C ILE A 191 -16.57 -2.81 11.58
N LEU A 192 -16.21 -3.71 12.51
CA LEU A 192 -15.85 -3.35 13.88
C LEU A 192 -14.39 -2.87 13.98
N THR A 193 -13.45 -3.62 13.41
CA THR A 193 -12.01 -3.37 13.58
C THR A 193 -11.51 -2.17 12.79
N ALA A 194 -12.09 -1.83 11.64
CA ALA A 194 -11.65 -0.66 10.85
C ALA A 194 -11.86 0.68 11.59
N PRO A 195 -13.08 1.05 12.04
CA PRO A 195 -13.30 2.30 12.78
C PRO A 195 -12.63 2.28 14.16
N THR A 196 -12.73 1.17 14.90
CA THR A 196 -12.05 1.04 16.21
C THR A 196 -10.54 1.16 16.04
N GLY A 197 -9.96 0.49 15.06
CA GLY A 197 -8.54 0.57 14.75
C GLY A 197 -8.08 1.96 14.35
N ALA A 198 -8.83 2.67 13.51
CA ALA A 198 -8.56 4.06 13.14
C ALA A 198 -8.63 5.00 14.35
N LEU A 199 -9.63 4.81 15.23
CA LEU A 199 -9.77 5.58 16.46
C LEU A 199 -8.59 5.35 17.41
N LEU A 200 -8.25 4.08 17.68
CA LEU A 200 -7.10 3.75 18.53
C LEU A 200 -5.80 4.32 17.95
N LEU A 201 -5.57 4.18 16.65
CA LEU A 201 -4.37 4.70 16.01
C LEU A 201 -4.26 6.23 16.14
N THR A 202 -5.38 6.93 15.99
CA THR A 202 -5.44 8.40 16.07
C THR A 202 -5.22 8.90 17.50
N LEU A 203 -5.76 8.21 18.50
CA LEU A 203 -5.64 8.61 19.91
C LEU A 203 -4.28 8.21 20.52
N LEU A 204 -3.82 6.98 20.26
CA LEU A 204 -2.57 6.46 20.81
C LEU A 204 -1.34 6.94 20.03
N GLY A 205 -1.50 7.33 18.75
CA GLY A 205 -0.42 7.89 17.93
C GLY A 205 0.37 9.01 18.61
N PRO A 206 -0.25 10.15 18.97
CA PRO A 206 0.45 11.27 19.59
C PRO A 206 0.95 10.99 21.02
N HIS A 207 0.41 9.98 21.71
CA HIS A 207 0.71 9.70 23.12
C HIS A 207 1.76 8.60 23.33
N LEU A 208 1.83 7.61 22.44
CA LEU A 208 2.74 6.45 22.54
C LEU A 208 3.93 6.53 21.57
N LEU A 209 3.82 7.27 20.47
CA LEU A 209 4.98 7.52 19.60
C LEU A 209 5.79 8.67 20.17
N THR A 210 7.06 8.39 20.45
CA THR A 210 8.06 9.44 20.66
C THR A 210 8.03 10.33 19.41
N LYS A 211 8.00 11.66 19.58
CA LYS A 211 8.05 12.60 18.45
C LYS A 211 9.33 12.34 17.66
N ALA A 212 9.27 11.53 16.62
CA ALA A 212 10.25 11.58 15.56
C ALA A 212 10.19 13.01 15.02
N THR A 213 11.34 13.69 14.96
CA THR A 213 11.49 15.00 14.32
C THR A 213 10.78 14.94 12.98
N MET A 214 9.59 15.56 12.89
CA MET A 214 8.87 15.60 11.63
C MET A 214 9.75 16.36 10.63
N PRO A 215 9.96 15.84 9.40
CA PRO A 215 10.51 16.68 8.35
C PRO A 215 9.61 17.92 8.24
N THR A 216 10.23 19.07 8.09
CA THR A 216 9.56 20.35 8.22
C THR A 216 8.36 20.43 7.27
N LEU A 217 7.29 21.16 7.66
CA LEU A 217 6.09 21.31 6.82
C LEU A 217 6.43 21.80 5.39
N LYS A 218 7.56 22.51 5.22
CA LYS A 218 8.17 22.87 3.94
C LYS A 218 8.54 21.66 3.07
N GLU A 219 9.22 20.66 3.63
CA GLU A 219 9.58 19.42 2.92
C GLU A 219 8.34 18.60 2.53
N VAL A 220 7.34 18.52 3.42
CA VAL A 220 6.08 17.82 3.10
C VAL A 220 5.30 18.53 2.00
N ARG A 221 5.29 19.87 1.99
CA ARG A 221 4.62 20.70 0.98
C ARG A 221 5.36 20.67 -0.36
N MET A 222 6.70 20.63 -0.35
CA MET A 222 7.52 20.39 -1.55
C MET A 222 7.28 18.98 -2.12
N ARG A 223 7.26 17.94 -1.29
CA ARG A 223 6.88 16.58 -1.71
C ARG A 223 5.43 16.52 -2.22
N LYS A 224 4.47 17.24 -1.61
CA LYS A 224 3.07 17.32 -2.11
C LYS A 224 2.95 18.10 -3.41
N LYS A 225 3.78 19.13 -3.63
CA LYS A 225 3.87 19.88 -4.88
C LYS A 225 4.44 19.00 -5.99
N SER A 226 5.45 18.18 -5.71
CA SER A 226 5.96 17.14 -6.62
C SER A 226 4.89 16.07 -6.95
N ARG A 227 4.11 15.64 -5.94
CA ARG A 227 3.04 14.64 -6.10
C ARG A 227 1.78 15.11 -6.86
N ARG A 228 1.60 16.41 -7.09
CA ARG A 228 0.49 16.94 -7.90
C ARG A 228 0.98 17.36 -9.28
N LEU A 229 1.62 16.44 -10.01
CA LEU A 229 1.70 16.57 -11.47
C LEU A 229 0.31 16.28 -12.05
N SER A 230 -0.43 17.36 -12.26
CA SER A 230 -1.71 17.37 -12.96
C SER A 230 -1.43 17.25 -14.46
N ILE A 231 -2.31 16.57 -15.21
CA ILE A 231 -2.23 16.40 -16.69
C ILE A 231 -1.98 17.73 -17.44
N ARG A 232 -2.28 18.89 -16.82
CA ARG A 232 -2.06 20.23 -17.38
C ARG A 232 -0.59 20.67 -17.48
N ASP A 233 0.32 20.08 -16.71
CA ASP A 233 1.75 20.44 -16.74
C ASP A 233 2.47 19.81 -17.95
N LEU A 234 1.80 18.96 -18.72
CA LEU A 234 2.33 18.37 -19.97
C LEU A 234 2.23 19.31 -21.19
N THR A 235 1.61 20.49 -21.04
CA THR A 235 1.29 21.40 -22.16
C THR A 235 1.89 22.80 -22.07
N VAL A 236 2.65 23.13 -21.01
CA VAL A 236 3.30 24.44 -20.89
C VAL A 236 4.78 24.26 -21.20
N PRO A 237 5.28 24.66 -22.38
CA PRO A 237 6.71 24.66 -22.63
C PRO A 237 7.39 25.62 -21.64
N ASP A 238 8.56 25.22 -21.15
CA ASP A 238 9.47 25.93 -20.22
C ASP A 238 10.02 27.28 -20.72
N THR A 239 9.25 28.04 -21.52
CA THR A 239 9.69 29.33 -22.06
C THR A 239 9.56 30.47 -21.06
N LYS A 240 8.58 30.44 -20.14
CA LYS A 240 8.35 31.57 -19.22
C LYS A 240 9.28 31.63 -18.01
N LEU A 241 9.80 30.49 -17.55
CA LEU A 241 10.71 30.44 -16.40
C LEU A 241 12.14 30.89 -16.77
N ARG A 242 12.54 30.73 -18.04
CA ARG A 242 13.86 31.22 -18.51
C ARG A 242 13.89 32.73 -18.73
N GLU A 243 12.75 33.36 -19.06
CA GLU A 243 12.67 34.81 -19.26
C GLU A 243 12.75 35.58 -17.92
N GLU A 244 12.13 35.08 -16.85
CA GLU A 244 12.19 35.71 -15.52
C GLU A 244 13.58 35.57 -14.86
N ASP A 245 14.29 34.46 -15.09
CA ASP A 245 15.66 34.26 -14.58
C ASP A 245 16.70 35.09 -15.34
N GLU A 246 16.53 35.30 -16.67
CA GLU A 246 17.41 36.19 -17.44
C GLU A 246 17.20 37.68 -17.11
N GLU A 247 15.97 38.11 -16.81
CA GLU A 247 15.67 39.49 -16.44
C GLU A 247 16.19 39.83 -15.04
N ASN A 248 16.07 38.90 -14.08
CA ASN A 248 16.67 39.05 -12.74
C ASN A 248 18.20 39.01 -12.77
N HIS A 249 18.81 38.23 -13.67
CA HIS A 249 20.27 38.22 -13.79
C HIS A 249 20.80 39.54 -14.35
N ARG A 250 20.15 40.15 -15.35
CA ARG A 250 20.55 41.46 -15.91
C ARG A 250 20.46 42.62 -14.92
N MET A 251 19.49 42.60 -14.00
CA MET A 251 19.37 43.63 -12.95
C MET A 251 20.49 43.59 -11.89
N SER A 252 21.19 42.45 -11.75
CA SER A 252 22.22 42.25 -10.73
C SER A 252 23.64 42.66 -11.15
N VAL A 253 23.87 43.07 -12.40
CA VAL A 253 25.21 43.33 -12.98
C VAL A 253 25.42 44.80 -13.37
N VAL A 254 24.81 45.74 -12.63
CA VAL A 254 25.18 47.17 -12.75
C VAL A 254 26.25 47.47 -11.68
N PRO A 255 27.49 47.87 -12.02
CA PRO A 255 28.54 48.12 -11.04
C PRO A 255 28.31 49.45 -10.32
N GLU A 256 28.27 49.44 -8.98
CA GLU A 256 28.49 50.61 -8.14
C GLU A 256 29.99 50.96 -8.12
N GLU A 257 30.44 51.73 -9.10
CA GLU A 257 31.71 52.48 -9.03
C GLU A 257 31.43 53.94 -9.33
N THR A 258 31.18 54.77 -8.30
CA THR A 258 31.70 56.14 -8.15
C THR A 258 31.09 56.81 -6.91
N GLN A 259 31.82 56.82 -5.77
CA GLN A 259 31.83 57.96 -4.83
C GLN A 259 32.85 57.74 -3.69
N GLU A 260 34.15 57.87 -3.98
CA GLU A 260 35.13 58.28 -2.96
C GLU A 260 36.40 58.84 -3.63
N ASN A 261 36.43 60.17 -3.85
CA ASN A 261 37.63 61.02 -3.85
C ASN A 261 37.25 62.44 -4.28
N TYR A 262 37.21 63.38 -3.35
CA TYR A 262 37.96 64.65 -3.34
C TYR A 262 37.49 65.49 -2.14
N ILE A 263 38.43 65.70 -1.22
CA ILE A 263 38.70 66.87 -0.35
C ILE A 263 37.51 67.81 -0.04
#